data_AF-A0A7K2XK23-F1
#
_entry.id   AF-A0A7K2XK23-F1
#
_cell.length_a   1.000
_cell.length_b   1.000
_cell.length_c   1.000
_cell.angle_alpha   90.00
_cell.angle_beta   90.00
_cell.angle_gamma   90.00
#
_symmetry.space_group_name_H-M   'P 1'
#
loop_
_entity.id
_entity.type
_entity.pdbx_description
1 polymer ?
#
loop_
_entity_poly.entity_id
_entity_poly.type
_entity_poly.pdbx_seq_one_letter_code
_entity_poly.pdbx_strand_id
1 'polypeptide(L)' 'DGAYRRTLNLPYGHGVVALAPRADHIACRLSLTDPRDLTHAISRCRRLLDLDADPVAVDERLRADPLLAPLV' A
#
# COMPACT_ATOMS: atom_id res chain seq x y z
N ASP A 1 17.72 3.58 2.70
CA ASP A 1 17.16 3.53 1.33
C ASP A 1 15.76 4.14 1.23
N GLY A 2 15.16 4.66 2.33
CA GLY A 2 13.82 5.26 2.31
C GLY A 2 12.68 4.24 2.22
N ALA A 3 12.98 2.93 2.29
CA ALA A 3 11.96 1.90 2.21
C ALA A 3 11.24 1.75 3.56
N TYR A 4 9.90 1.73 3.52
CA TYR A 4 9.07 1.35 4.65
C TYR A 4 9.17 -0.17 4.89
N ARG A 5 9.40 -0.59 6.14
CA ARG A 5 9.62 -2.00 6.51
C ARG A 5 8.78 -2.40 7.70
N ARG A 6 8.16 -3.58 7.63
CA ARG A 6 7.41 -4.16 8.75
C ARG A 6 7.28 -5.67 8.64
N THR A 7 6.87 -6.28 9.74
CA THR A 7 6.35 -7.65 9.76
C THR A 7 4.88 -7.69 9.33
N LEU A 8 4.47 -8.83 8.80
CA LEU A 8 3.10 -9.16 8.42
C LEU A 8 2.68 -10.42 9.18
N ASN A 9 1.52 -10.37 9.82
CA ASN A 9 0.81 -11.56 10.27
C ASN A 9 -0.01 -12.10 9.10
N LEU A 10 0.26 -13.33 8.67
CA LEU A 10 -0.32 -13.97 7.48
C LEU A 10 -0.97 -15.30 7.87
N PRO A 11 -1.90 -15.84 7.05
CA PRO A 11 -2.64 -17.06 7.39
C PRO A 11 -1.79 -18.29 7.77
N TYR A 12 -0.66 -18.52 7.09
CA TYR A 12 0.16 -19.71 7.31
C TYR A 12 1.48 -19.43 8.03
N GLY A 13 1.82 -18.16 8.27
CA GLY A 13 2.99 -17.77 9.04
C GLY A 13 3.23 -16.26 9.06
N HIS A 14 4.49 -15.85 9.22
CA HIS A 14 4.85 -14.44 9.22
C HIS A 14 5.61 -14.08 7.94
N GLY A 15 5.56 -12.80 7.60
CA GLY A 15 6.36 -12.25 6.51
C GLY A 15 7.06 -10.96 6.93
N VAL A 16 8.14 -10.62 6.26
CA VAL A 16 8.78 -9.31 6.33
C VAL A 16 8.67 -8.66 4.96
N VAL A 17 8.24 -7.39 4.93
CA VAL A 17 8.14 -6.62 3.69
C VAL A 17 9.03 -5.38 3.76
N ALA A 18 9.61 -5.02 2.60
CA ALA A 18 10.16 -3.70 2.34
C ALA A 18 9.45 -3.09 1.12
N LEU A 19 8.85 -1.91 1.31
CA LEU A 19 8.11 -1.15 0.29
C LEU A 19 8.87 0.15 0.02
N ALA A 20 9.23 0.42 -1.23
CA ALA A 20 9.93 1.65 -1.61
C ALA A 20 9.25 2.30 -2.82
N PRO A 21 8.94 3.61 -2.78
CA PRO A 21 8.40 4.30 -3.94
C PRO A 21 9.43 4.37 -5.08
N ARG A 22 8.95 4.17 -6.30
CA ARG A 22 9.62 4.41 -7.57
C ARG A 22 8.76 5.38 -8.39
N ALA A 23 9.26 5.80 -9.54
CA ALA A 23 8.57 6.81 -10.36
C ALA A 23 7.15 6.39 -10.79
N ASP A 24 6.93 5.09 -10.99
CA ASP A 24 5.73 4.51 -11.59
C ASP A 24 5.10 3.40 -10.74
N HIS A 25 5.78 2.91 -9.71
CA HIS A 25 5.30 1.81 -8.88
C HIS A 25 5.90 1.81 -7.47
N ILE A 26 5.37 0.95 -6.60
CA ILE A 26 6.01 0.62 -5.32
C ILE A 26 6.82 -0.66 -5.51
N ALA A 27 8.14 -0.56 -5.37
CA ALA A 27 9.01 -1.74 -5.32
C ALA A 27 8.73 -2.51 -4.03
N CYS A 28 8.35 -3.79 -4.16
CA CYS A 28 8.02 -4.66 -3.04
C CYS A 28 9.00 -5.83 -2.97
N ARG A 29 9.67 -5.99 -1.82
CA ARG A 29 10.45 -7.19 -1.50
C ARG A 29 9.83 -7.91 -0.32
N LEU A 30 9.55 -9.20 -0.49
CA LEU A 30 8.91 -10.05 0.49
C LEU A 30 9.85 -11.20 0.90
N SER A 31 9.96 -11.41 2.19
CA SER A 31 10.48 -12.65 2.77
C SER A 31 9.32 -13.31 3.52
N LEU A 32 8.88 -14.47 3.05
CA LEU A 32 7.73 -15.21 3.60
C LEU A 32 8.21 -16.50 4.24
N THR A 33 7.64 -16.88 5.38
CA THR A 33 7.85 -18.23 5.92
C THR A 33 7.12 -19.31 5.13
N ASP A 34 6.02 -18.95 4.47
CA ASP A 34 5.22 -19.86 3.64
C ASP A 34 4.84 -19.18 2.30
N PRO A 35 5.15 -19.77 1.13
CA PRO A 35 4.85 -19.17 -0.17
C PRO A 35 3.36 -19.07 -0.49
N ARG A 36 2.48 -19.85 0.18
CA ARG A 36 1.02 -19.77 0.00
C ARG A 36 0.46 -18.42 0.46
N ASP A 37 1.21 -17.68 1.28
CA ASP A 37 0.82 -16.37 1.75
C ASP A 37 1.14 -15.22 0.77
N LEU A 38 1.74 -15.48 -0.39
CA LEU A 38 2.15 -14.43 -1.33
C LEU A 38 1.00 -13.48 -1.71
N THR A 39 -0.14 -14.03 -2.13
CA THR A 39 -1.31 -13.22 -2.52
C THR A 39 -1.90 -12.44 -1.35
N HIS A 40 -1.91 -13.03 -0.15
CA HIS A 40 -2.33 -12.34 1.07
C HIS A 40 -1.38 -11.19 1.41
N ALA A 41 -0.07 -11.41 1.33
CA ALA A 41 0.94 -10.40 1.57
C ALA A 41 0.83 -9.23 0.59
N ILE A 42 0.69 -9.50 -0.71
CA ILE A 42 0.47 -8.46 -1.74
C ILE A 42 -0.80 -7.66 -1.43
N SER A 43 -1.91 -8.33 -1.14
CA SER A 43 -3.18 -7.67 -0.83
C SER A 43 -3.08 -6.76 0.40
N ARG A 44 -2.35 -7.20 1.42
CA ARG A 44 -2.08 -6.39 2.63
C ARG A 44 -1.19 -5.19 2.32
N CYS A 45 -0.20 -5.34 1.43
CA CYS A 45 0.66 -4.23 1.01
C CYS A 45 -0.11 -3.17 0.21
N ARG A 46 -0.97 -3.59 -0.73
CA ARG A 46 -1.84 -2.66 -1.47
C ARG A 46 -2.75 -1.88 -0.53
N ARG A 47 -3.44 -2.57 0.38
CA ARG A 47 -4.32 -1.94 1.38
C ARG A 47 -3.58 -1.02 2.33
N LEU A 48 -2.34 -1.34 2.71
CA LEU A 48 -1.55 -0.51 3.62
C LEU A 48 -1.25 0.87 3.03
N LEU A 49 -1.04 0.93 1.71
CA LEU A 49 -0.70 2.15 1.00
C LEU A 49 -1.86 2.70 0.17
N ASP A 50 -3.06 2.11 0.32
CA ASP A 50 -4.27 2.45 -0.43
C ASP A 50 -4.07 2.48 -1.97
N LEU A 51 -3.29 1.53 -2.53
CA LEU A 51 -2.89 1.54 -3.95
C LEU A 51 -4.04 1.24 -4.94
N ASP A 52 -5.19 0.83 -4.43
CA ASP A 52 -6.38 0.55 -5.22
C ASP A 52 -7.28 1.79 -5.38
N ALA A 53 -6.98 2.89 -4.68
CA ALA A 53 -7.74 4.13 -4.76
C ALA A 53 -7.53 4.84 -6.11
N ASP A 54 -8.59 5.47 -6.60
CA ASP A 54 -8.52 6.46 -7.68
C ASP A 54 -8.39 7.85 -7.04
N PRO A 55 -7.18 8.42 -6.96
CA PRO A 55 -6.98 9.72 -6.32
C PRO A 55 -7.65 10.86 -7.11
N VAL A 56 -7.80 10.73 -8.42
CA VAL A 56 -8.44 11.78 -9.25
C VAL A 56 -9.92 11.87 -8.92
N ALA A 57 -10.60 10.73 -8.86
CA ALA A 57 -12.01 10.69 -8.48
C ALA A 57 -12.26 11.23 -7.06
N VAL A 58 -11.35 10.96 -6.11
CA VAL A 58 -11.41 11.49 -4.75
C VAL A 58 -11.21 13.01 -4.75
N ASP A 59 -10.13 13.49 -5.37
CA ASP A 59 -9.81 14.92 -5.47
C ASP A 59 -10.96 15.73 -6.07
N GLU A 60 -11.56 15.25 -7.16
CA GLU A 60 -12.67 15.94 -7.82
C GLU A 60 -13.88 16.13 -6.91
N ARG A 61 -14.18 15.16 -6.04
CA ARG A 61 -15.30 15.25 -5.10
C ARG A 61 -14.97 16.16 -3.93
N LEU A 62 -13.76 16.06 -3.39
CA LEU A 62 -13.32 16.87 -2.26
C LEU A 62 -13.18 18.35 -2.63
N ARG A 63 -12.69 18.67 -3.83
CA ARG A 63 -12.58 20.06 -4.32
C ARG A 63 -13.92 20.77 -4.54
N ALA A 64 -15.03 20.03 -4.65
CA ALA A 64 -16.36 20.61 -4.79
C ALA A 64 -16.94 21.15 -3.46
N ASP A 65 -16.37 20.75 -2.32
CA ASP A 65 -16.77 21.24 -0.99
C ASP A 65 -15.91 22.44 -0.58
N PRO A 66 -16.49 23.63 -0.30
CA PRO A 66 -15.72 24.82 0.07
C PRO A 66 -14.84 24.69 1.32
N LEU A 67 -15.19 23.81 2.26
CA LEU A 67 -14.39 23.57 3.47
C LEU A 67 -13.23 22.61 3.24
N LEU A 68 -13.35 21.70 2.27
CA LEU A 68 -12.34 20.69 1.96
C LEU A 68 -11.42 21.11 0.81
N ALA A 69 -11.91 21.92 -0.12
CA ALA A 69 -11.16 22.42 -1.27
C ALA A 69 -9.76 22.99 -0.97
N PRO A 70 -9.50 23.75 0.13
CA PRO A 70 -8.15 24.24 0.39
C PRO A 70 -7.17 23.18 0.91
N LEU A 71 -7.63 21.94 1.16
CA LEU A 71 -6.82 20.84 1.68
C LEU A 71 -6.40 19.82 0.59
N VAL A 72 -6.87 20.00 -0.65
CA VAL A 72 -6.71 19.06 -1.79
C VAL A 72 -6.47 19.76 -3.14
#